data_AF-A0A8I0H544-F1
#
_entry.id   AF-A0A8I0H544-F1
#
_cell.length_a   1.000
_cell.length_b   1.000
_cell.length_c   1.000
_cell.angle_alpha   90.00
_cell.angle_beta   90.00
_cell.angle_gamma   90.00
#
_symmetry.space_group_name_H-M   'P 1'
#
loop_
_entity.id
_entity.type
_entity.pdbx_description
1 polymer ?
#
loop_
_entity_poly.entity_id
_entity_poly.type
_entity_poly.pdbx_seq_one_letter_code
_entity_poly.pdbx_strand_id
1 'polypeptide(L)' 'MKKIIRKRSSSAMEYILMHRTKEIARIELDEFSNIASIYEVYDSKHLPVGTVQKEIVNKRALAKWWSGRSIPASR' A
#
# COMPACT_ATOMS: atom_id res chain seq x y z
N MET A 1 22.68 18.70 12.53
CA MET A 1 21.38 18.00 12.38
C MET A 1 21.65 16.52 12.16
N LYS A 2 21.32 15.64 13.11
CA LYS A 2 21.57 14.19 12.98
C LYS A 2 20.42 13.56 12.18
N LYS A 3 20.69 13.16 10.94
CA LYS A 3 19.76 12.38 10.12
C LYS A 3 19.67 10.99 10.75
N ILE A 4 18.65 10.75 11.56
CA ILE A 4 18.36 9.41 12.13
C ILE A 4 17.95 8.53 10.95
N ILE A 5 18.89 7.74 10.45
CA ILE A 5 18.60 6.70 9.46
C ILE A 5 18.05 5.51 10.25
N ARG A 6 16.72 5.36 10.29
CA ARG A 6 16.08 4.15 10.78
C ARG A 6 16.55 2.99 9.90
N LYS A 7 17.24 2.03 10.52
CA LYS A 7 17.64 0.77 9.88
C LYS A 7 16.36 0.05 9.47
N ARG A 8 16.08 -0.05 8.17
CA ARG A 8 14.90 -0.77 7.65
C ARG A 8 15.00 -2.23 8.09
N SER A 9 13.97 -2.72 8.79
CA SER A 9 13.79 -4.14 9.04
C SER A 9 13.68 -4.85 7.68
N SER A 10 14.41 -5.95 7.53
CA SER A 10 14.64 -6.66 6.26
C SER A 10 13.45 -7.48 5.75
N SER A 11 12.23 -7.23 6.25
CA SER A 11 11.02 -8.02 5.93
C SER A 11 9.94 -7.25 5.17
N ALA A 12 10.16 -5.97 4.86
CA ALA A 12 9.22 -5.20 4.05
C ALA A 12 9.36 -5.60 2.57
N MET A 13 8.35 -6.28 2.04
CA MET A 13 8.33 -6.70 0.63
C MET A 13 7.52 -5.71 -0.20
N GLU A 14 8.04 -5.38 -1.38
CA GLU A 14 7.34 -4.56 -2.37
C GLU A 14 6.39 -5.41 -3.21
N TYR A 15 5.21 -4.87 -3.51
CA TYR A 15 4.17 -5.53 -4.30
C TYR A 15 3.53 -4.56 -5.28
N ILE A 16 2.94 -5.10 -6.34
CA ILE A 16 2.04 -4.37 -7.24
C ILE A 16 0.60 -4.65 -6.83
N LEU A 17 -0.14 -3.59 -6.49
CA LEU A 17 -1.57 -3.65 -6.27
C LEU A 17 -2.28 -3.77 -7.61
N MET A 18 -3.00 -4.88 -7.80
CA MET A 18 -3.71 -5.19 -9.04
C MET A 18 -5.21 -4.97 -8.90
N HIS A 19 -5.86 -4.44 -9.94
CA HIS A 19 -7.30 -4.54 -10.15
C HIS A 19 -7.55 -5.38 -11.38
N ARG A 20 -7.87 -6.66 -11.14
CA ARG A 20 -7.89 -7.72 -12.18
C ARG A 20 -6.52 -7.80 -12.85
N THR A 21 -6.43 -7.44 -14.13
CA THR A 21 -5.19 -7.49 -14.92
C THR A 21 -4.47 -6.15 -14.98
N LYS A 22 -4.96 -5.12 -14.29
CA LYS A 22 -4.40 -3.76 -14.34
C LYS A 22 -3.58 -3.46 -13.10
N GLU A 23 -2.34 -3.04 -13.32
CA GLU A 23 -1.45 -2.53 -12.28
C GLU A 23 -1.94 -1.16 -11.82
N ILE A 24 -2.13 -0.97 -10.52
CA ILE A 24 -2.69 0.27 -9.95
C ILE A 24 -1.66 1.06 -9.19
N ALA A 25 -0.86 0.40 -8.35
CA ALA A 25 0.08 1.08 -7.46
C ALA A 25 1.20 0.13 -7.02
N ARG A 26 2.38 0.69 -6.78
CA ARG A 26 3.49 0.01 -6.12
C ARG A 26 3.44 0.29 -4.62
N ILE A 27 3.33 -0.76 -3.83
CA ILE A 27 3.12 -0.69 -2.38
C ILE A 27 4.16 -1.53 -1.62
N GLU A 28 4.32 -1.25 -0.35
CA GLU A 28 5.08 -2.05 0.60
C GLU A 28 4.10 -2.65 1.60
N LEU A 29 4.22 -3.95 1.88
CA LEU A 29 3.49 -4.60 2.96
C LEU A 29 4.41 -4.87 4.15
N ASP A 30 3.89 -4.69 5.36
CA ASP A 30 4.56 -5.13 6.59
C ASP A 30 4.36 -6.65 6.83
N GLU A 31 4.96 -7.16 7.90
CA GLU A 31 4.88 -8.58 8.29
C GLU A 31 3.44 -9.05 8.60
N PHE A 32 2.53 -8.13 8.87
CA PHE A 32 1.10 -8.39 9.12
C PHE A 32 0.24 -8.15 7.88
N SER A 33 0.87 -8.01 6.70
CA SER A 33 0.21 -7.72 5.44
C SER A 33 -0.58 -6.40 5.45
N ASN A 34 -0.18 -5.39 6.23
CA ASN A 34 -0.73 -4.05 6.13
C ASN A 34 0.09 -3.20 5.16
N ILE A 35 -0.55 -2.22 4.50
CA ILE A 35 0.14 -1.27 3.63
C ILE A 35 1.05 -0.35 4.47
N ALA A 36 2.35 -0.64 4.44
CA ALA A 36 3.38 0.13 5.10
C ALA A 36 3.74 1.40 4.32
N SER A 37 3.79 1.33 2.99
CA SER A 37 4.14 2.43 2.09
C SER A 37 3.38 2.35 0.75
N ILE A 38 3.16 3.49 0.11
CA ILE A 38 2.70 3.61 -1.29
C ILE A 38 3.79 4.40 -1.99
N TYR A 39 4.50 3.79 -2.94
CA TYR A 39 5.61 4.43 -3.63
C TYR A 39 5.15 5.17 -4.87
N GLU A 40 4.25 4.56 -5.63
CA GLU A 40 3.79 5.09 -6.91
C GLU A 40 2.36 4.61 -7.19
N VAL A 41 1.58 5.45 -7.87
CA VAL A 41 0.20 5.16 -8.27
C VAL A 41 0.11 5.37 -9.78
N TYR A 42 -0.13 4.27 -10.50
CA TYR A 42 -0.21 4.25 -11.96
C TYR A 42 -1.61 4.65 -12.45
N ASP A 43 -2.66 4.25 -11.73
CA ASP A 43 -4.04 4.58 -12.11
C ASP A 43 -4.97 4.74 -10.90
N SER A 44 -5.06 5.97 -10.40
CA SER A 44 -5.91 6.30 -9.24
C SER A 44 -7.41 6.02 -9.46
N LYS A 45 -7.89 5.97 -10.72
CA LYS A 45 -9.31 5.72 -11.03
C LYS A 45 -9.75 4.31 -10.70
N HIS A 46 -8.81 3.38 -10.60
CA HIS A 46 -9.09 1.99 -10.22
C HIS A 46 -8.86 1.71 -8.73
N LEU A 47 -8.46 2.72 -7.95
CA LEU A 47 -8.43 2.58 -6.49
C LEU A 47 -9.85 2.53 -5.92
N PRO A 48 -10.03 1.91 -4.73
CA PRO A 48 -11.33 1.85 -4.09
C PRO A 48 -11.91 3.24 -3.80
N VAL A 49 -13.23 3.35 -3.89
CA VAL A 49 -13.96 4.59 -3.60
C VAL A 49 -13.61 5.12 -2.21
N GLY A 50 -13.38 6.44 -2.11
CA GLY A 50 -13.03 7.11 -0.86
C GLY A 50 -11.55 7.01 -0.46
N THR A 51 -10.74 6.25 -1.20
CA THR A 51 -9.27 6.19 -0.99
C THR A 51 -8.51 7.24 -1.80
N VAL A 52 -9.19 7.89 -2.75
CA VAL A 52 -8.69 9.05 -3.51
C VAL A 52 -9.55 10.25 -3.16
N GLN A 53 -8.93 11.37 -2.81
CA GLN A 53 -9.60 12.63 -2.50
C GLN A 53 -8.91 13.76 -3.24
N LYS A 54 -9.66 14.49 -4.08
CA LYS A 54 -9.11 15.58 -4.92
C LYS A 54 -7.88 15.12 -5.74
N GLU A 55 -8.00 13.96 -6.38
CA GLU A 55 -6.91 13.31 -7.15
C GLU A 55 -5.68 12.86 -6.33
N ILE A 56 -5.70 12.99 -5.00
CA ILE A 56 -4.61 12.57 -4.12
C ILE A 56 -4.99 11.27 -3.41
N VAL A 57 -4.10 10.28 -3.46
CA VAL A 57 -4.30 9.03 -2.73
C VAL A 57 -4.15 9.26 -1.23
N ASN A 58 -5.21 8.95 -0.49
CA ASN A 58 -5.21 8.96 0.97
C ASN A 58 -4.73 7.59 1.47
N LYS A 59 -3.43 7.47 1.79
CA LYS A 59 -2.81 6.25 2.30
C LYS A 59 -3.58 5.65 3.49
N ARG A 60 -4.08 6.47 4.41
CA ARG A 60 -4.81 5.98 5.59
C ARG A 60 -6.15 5.36 5.21
N ALA A 61 -6.87 5.98 4.29
CA ALA A 61 -8.12 5.42 3.76
C ALA A 61 -7.87 4.12 3.00
N LEU A 62 -6.81 4.07 2.17
CA LEU A 62 -6.44 2.85 1.44
C LEU A 62 -6.01 1.72 2.39
N ALA A 63 -5.16 2.00 3.37
CA ALA A 63 -4.74 1.03 4.38
C ALA A 63 -5.95 0.48 5.17
N LYS A 64 -6.91 1.35 5.53
CA LYS A 64 -8.16 0.93 6.18
C LYS A 64 -9.04 0.06 5.27
N TRP A 65 -9.16 0.40 3.99
CA TRP A 65 -9.90 -0.41 3.04
C TRP A 65 -9.27 -1.79 2.84
N TRP A 66 -7.94 -1.84 2.76
CA TRP A 66 -7.14 -3.05 2.62
C TRP A 66 -7.19 -3.96 3.86
N SER A 67 -7.20 -3.36 5.06
CA SER A 67 -7.30 -4.09 6.32
C SER A 67 -8.56 -4.97 6.37
N GLY A 68 -8.37 -6.27 6.67
CA GLY A 68 -9.43 -7.28 6.66
C GLY A 68 -9.77 -7.85 5.28
N ARG A 69 -9.09 -7.42 4.21
CA ARG A 69 -9.21 -7.97 2.85
C ARG A 69 -7.95 -8.64 2.34
N SER A 70 -6.81 -8.45 3.01
CA SER A 70 -5.60 -9.23 2.75
C SER A 70 -5.82 -10.70 3.13
N ILE A 71 -5.32 -11.62 2.32
CA ILE A 71 -5.24 -13.03 2.66
C ILE A 71 -3.95 -13.21 3.47
N PRO A 72 -4.01 -13.62 4.75
CA PRO A 72 -2.80 -13.90 5.52
C PRO A 72 -2.00 -15.03 4.87
N ALA A 73 -0.68 -14.97 4.96
CA ALA A 73 0.20 -16.02 4.45
C ALA A 73 -0.05 -17.41 5.08
N SER A 74 -0.73 -17.47 6.22
CA SER A 74 -1.05 -18.71 6.94
C SER A 74 -2.37 -19.39 6.51
N ARG A 75 -3.01 -18.94 5.42
CA ARG A 75 -4.27 -19.52 4.95
C ARG A 75 -4.08 -20.84 4.23
#